data_AF-A0A9E7CNH6-F1
#
_entry.id   AF-A0A9E7CNH6-F1
#
_cell.length_a   1.000
_cell.length_b   1.000
_cell.length_c   1.000
_cell.angle_alpha   90.00
_cell.angle_beta   90.00
_cell.angle_gamma   90.00
#
_symmetry.space_group_name_H-M   'P 1'
#
loop_
_entity.id
_entity.type
_entity.pdbx_description
1 polymer ?
#
loop_
_entity_poly.entity_id
_entity_poly.type
_entity_poly.pdbx_seq_one_letter_code
_entity_poly.pdbx_strand_id
1 'polypeptide(L)'
;MDGDWLTTTEATELLARLTGRPLRRQRLQQLCSEGQLVYRDMEIVRHERRISRDSIERLAREGLPRQRGACRRVQMHEQMHGRDLRGVSLRGAELSGKDMRNADLRNADLSGAVLSGADLRGADLRNASLRGAVLDNAKLQGALLDGCDMSSASLAGVDMSV
;
A
#
# COMPACT_ATOMS: atom_id res chain seq x y z
N MET A 1 1.46 26.60 14.11
CA MET A 1 0.51 25.82 14.93
C MET A 1 1.27 24.61 15.39
N ASP A 2 1.91 24.73 16.55
CA ASP A 2 2.76 23.71 17.16
C ASP A 2 1.88 22.51 17.55
N GLY A 3 1.80 21.53 16.65
CA GLY A 3 1.10 20.28 16.92
C GLY A 3 1.81 19.54 18.05
N ASP A 4 1.06 19.03 19.02
CA ASP A 4 1.57 18.16 20.07
C ASP A 4 2.11 16.86 19.43
N TRP A 5 3.42 16.87 19.15
CA TRP A 5 4.15 15.77 18.54
C TRP A 5 4.71 14.84 19.61
N LEU A 6 4.19 13.61 19.66
CA LEU A 6 4.57 12.59 20.61
C LEU A 6 5.68 11.71 20.05
N THR A 7 6.69 11.40 20.85
CA THR A 7 7.66 10.34 20.56
C THR A 7 6.96 8.98 20.46
N THR A 8 7.65 7.99 19.91
CA THR A 8 7.10 6.63 19.80
C THR A 8 6.71 6.04 21.16
N THR A 9 7.41 6.44 22.23
CA THR A 9 7.15 6.00 23.61
C THR A 9 5.88 6.67 24.16
N GLU A 10 5.80 7.99 24.08
CA GLU A 10 4.64 8.75 24.54
C GLU A 10 3.37 8.36 23.78
N ALA A 11 3.48 8.09 22.48
CA ALA A 11 2.38 7.61 21.66
C ALA A 11 1.89 6.22 22.09
N THR A 12 2.79 5.30 22.46
CA THR A 12 2.38 3.98 23.00
C THR A 12 1.71 4.08 24.35
N GLU A 13 2.17 4.97 25.23
CA GLU A 13 1.58 5.19 26.56
C GLU A 13 0.19 5.83 26.46
N LEU A 14 0.04 6.86 25.61
CA LEU A 14 -1.24 7.50 25.38
C LEU A 14 -2.27 6.51 24.82
N LEU A 15 -1.86 5.70 23.84
CA LEU A 15 -2.73 4.69 23.25
C LEU A 15 -3.11 3.60 24.27
N ALA A 16 -2.17 3.17 25.12
CA ALA A 16 -2.45 2.25 26.21
C ALA A 16 -3.46 2.83 27.21
N ARG A 17 -3.35 4.13 27.53
CA ARG A 17 -4.29 4.83 28.42
C ARG A 17 -5.69 4.93 27.81
N LEU A 18 -5.80 5.18 26.51
CA LEU A 18 -7.09 5.33 25.82
C LEU A 18 -7.78 3.99 25.52
N THR A 19 -7.02 2.94 25.22
CA THR A 19 -7.57 1.64 24.79
C THR A 19 -7.53 0.56 25.87
N GLY A 20 -6.85 0.82 27.00
CA GLY A 20 -6.62 -0.15 28.07
C GLY A 20 -5.70 -1.31 27.68
N ARG A 21 -5.05 -1.25 26.50
CA ARG A 21 -4.20 -2.33 25.96
C ARG A 21 -2.81 -1.78 25.63
N PRO A 22 -1.74 -2.24 26.30
CA PRO A 22 -0.39 -1.81 25.96
C PRO A 22 0.02 -2.37 24.60
N LEU A 23 0.40 -1.47 23.67
CA LEU A 23 1.03 -1.84 22.41
C LEU A 23 2.53 -1.72 22.53
N ARG A 24 3.25 -2.72 21.99
CA ARG A 24 4.71 -2.64 21.88
C ARG A 24 5.10 -1.55 20.88
N ARG A 25 6.19 -0.85 21.16
CA ARG A 25 6.80 0.16 20.27
C ARG A 25 6.97 -0.34 18.83
N GLN A 26 7.43 -1.58 18.65
CA GLN A 26 7.55 -2.22 17.33
C GLN A 26 6.21 -2.30 16.59
N ARG A 27 5.11 -2.59 17.29
CA ARG A 27 3.78 -2.66 16.68
C ARG A 27 3.29 -1.27 16.27
N LEU A 28 3.52 -0.25 17.11
CA LEU A 28 3.20 1.13 16.73
C LEU A 28 4.00 1.58 15.51
N GLN A 29 5.32 1.30 15.48
CA GLN A 29 6.17 1.56 14.32
C GLN A 29 5.68 0.84 13.06
N GLN A 30 5.20 -0.39 13.21
CA GLN A 30 4.60 -1.15 12.12
C GLN A 30 3.33 -0.49 11.61
N LEU A 31 2.40 -0.08 12.47
CA LEU A 31 1.16 0.62 12.07
C LEU A 31 1.46 1.96 11.36
N CYS A 32 2.50 2.66 11.81
CA CYS A 32 3.00 3.86 11.12
C CYS A 32 3.53 3.53 9.71
N SER A 33 4.31 2.45 9.58
CA SER A 33 4.85 2.01 8.29
C SER A 33 3.78 1.43 7.35
N GLU A 34 2.68 0.95 7.91
CA GLU A 34 1.51 0.45 7.17
C GLU A 34 0.60 1.59 6.70
N GLY A 35 0.95 2.85 6.98
CA GLY A 35 0.23 3.99 6.45
C GLY A 35 -1.09 4.29 7.16
N GLN A 36 -1.33 3.70 8.32
CA GLN A 36 -2.53 4.02 9.09
C GLN A 36 -2.50 5.45 9.67
N LEU A 37 -1.36 6.13 9.53
CA LEU A 37 -1.16 7.54 9.84
C LEU A 37 -0.97 8.33 8.54
N VAL A 38 -1.59 9.50 8.46
CA VAL A 38 -1.41 10.42 7.33
C VAL A 38 0.02 10.98 7.42
N TYR A 39 0.71 11.18 6.28
CA TYR A 39 2.08 11.72 6.28
C TYR A 39 2.20 13.11 6.94
N ARG A 40 1.12 13.89 6.94
CA ARG A 40 1.03 15.17 7.65
C ARG A 40 1.02 15.02 9.18
N ASP A 41 0.78 13.81 9.68
CA ASP A 41 0.72 13.43 11.08
C ASP A 41 2.00 12.72 11.55
N MET A 42 3.08 12.77 10.76
CA MET A 42 4.36 12.15 11.09
C MET A 42 5.54 13.08 10.79
N GLU A 43 6.39 13.28 11.78
CA GLU A 43 7.61 14.09 11.66
C GLU A 43 8.83 13.23 12.02
N ILE A 44 9.91 13.33 11.24
CA ILE A 44 11.19 12.67 11.54
C ILE A 44 12.20 13.74 11.92
N VAL A 45 12.57 13.79 13.20
CA VAL A 45 13.55 14.75 13.72
C VAL A 45 14.70 13.96 14.32
N ARG A 46 15.93 14.17 13.82
CA ARG A 46 17.16 13.56 14.38
C ARG A 46 17.06 12.04 14.59
N HIS A 47 16.51 11.31 13.62
CA HIS A 47 16.29 9.84 13.66
C HIS A 47 15.16 9.36 14.60
N GLU A 48 14.40 10.26 15.22
CA GLU A 48 13.22 9.91 16.00
C GLU A 48 11.95 10.19 15.22
N ARG A 49 11.06 9.19 15.19
CA ARG A 49 9.72 9.30 14.61
C ARG A 49 8.77 9.89 15.65
N ARG A 50 8.25 11.07 15.37
CA ARG A 50 7.19 11.74 16.14
C ARG A 50 5.85 11.60 15.43
N ILE A 51 4.79 11.45 16.20
CA ILE A 51 3.42 11.21 15.75
C ILE A 51 2.50 12.25 16.38
N SER A 52 1.55 12.81 15.62
CA SER A 52 0.60 13.79 16.19
C SER A 52 -0.32 13.14 17.23
N ARG A 53 -0.57 13.84 18.35
CA ARG A 53 -1.53 13.39 19.38
C ARG A 53 -2.89 13.05 18.78
N ASP A 54 -3.43 13.92 17.92
CA ASP A 54 -4.73 13.75 17.24
C ASP A 54 -4.82 12.41 16.51
N SER A 55 -3.72 11.98 15.89
CA SER A 55 -3.67 10.70 15.21
C SER A 55 -3.75 9.50 16.13
N ILE A 56 -3.09 9.57 17.29
CA ILE A 56 -3.16 8.51 18.30
C ILE A 56 -4.58 8.41 18.88
N GLU A 57 -5.22 9.55 19.13
CA GLU A 57 -6.60 9.59 19.62
C GLU A 57 -7.60 9.07 18.59
N ARG A 58 -7.39 9.37 17.32
CA ARG A 58 -8.19 8.83 16.21
C ARG A 58 -8.03 7.31 16.08
N LEU A 59 -6.79 6.79 16.13
CA LEU A 59 -6.53 5.34 16.17
C LEU A 59 -7.19 4.65 17.37
N ALA A 60 -7.22 5.30 18.54
CA ALA A 60 -7.89 4.76 19.71
C ALA A 60 -9.42 4.72 19.55
N ARG A 61 -10.01 5.73 18.90
CA ARG A 61 -11.46 5.81 18.62
C ARG A 61 -11.91 4.84 17.53
N GLU A 62 -11.17 4.74 16.44
CA GLU A 62 -11.50 3.87 15.30
C GLU A 62 -11.25 2.38 15.59
N GLY A 63 -10.50 2.09 16.65
CA GLY A 63 -10.22 0.73 17.13
C GLY A 63 -8.98 0.14 16.47
N LEU A 64 -8.16 -0.55 17.27
CA LEU A 64 -7.00 -1.27 16.77
C LEU A 64 -7.46 -2.42 15.86
N PRO A 65 -7.07 -2.43 14.57
CA PRO A 65 -7.51 -3.47 13.66
C PRO A 65 -7.00 -4.83 14.15
N ARG A 66 -7.94 -5.72 14.49
CA ARG A 66 -7.64 -7.13 14.70
C ARG A 66 -7.20 -7.68 13.36
N GLN A 67 -6.04 -8.33 13.34
CA GLN A 67 -5.52 -9.12 12.21
C GLN A 67 -6.66 -9.95 11.59
N ARG A 68 -7.27 -9.44 10.53
CA ARG A 68 -8.18 -10.16 9.65
C ARG A 68 -7.80 -9.72 8.23
N GLY A 69 -7.38 -10.72 7.46
CA GLY A 69 -7.02 -10.74 6.05
C GLY A 69 -7.10 -9.43 5.26
N ALA A 70 -5.93 -9.03 4.77
CA ALA A 70 -5.73 -8.51 3.42
C ALA A 70 -6.76 -7.50 2.88
N CYS A 71 -6.74 -6.29 3.43
CA CYS A 71 -6.84 -5.07 2.64
C CYS A 71 -5.87 -4.06 3.26
N ARG A 72 -4.56 -4.27 3.03
CA ARG A 72 -3.60 -3.18 3.20
C ARG A 72 -4.03 -2.13 2.18
N ARG A 73 -4.62 -1.02 2.63
CA ARG A 73 -4.49 0.26 1.92
C ARG A 73 -3.01 0.41 1.66
N VAL A 74 -2.57 0.11 0.43
CA VAL A 74 -1.16 0.11 0.13
C VAL A 74 -0.78 1.57 0.10
N GLN A 75 -0.22 2.04 1.21
CA GLN A 75 0.30 3.38 1.35
C GLN A 75 1.59 3.45 0.52
N MET A 76 1.41 3.43 -0.79
CA MET A 76 2.46 3.43 -1.80
C MET A 76 2.85 4.88 -2.05
N HIS A 77 3.61 5.45 -1.11
CA HIS A 77 4.49 6.56 -1.44
C HIS A 77 5.56 6.04 -2.42
N GLU A 78 5.19 6.17 -3.69
CA GLU A 78 6.05 6.46 -4.85
C GLU A 78 7.00 5.40 -5.42
N GLN A 79 7.27 4.26 -4.77
CA GLN A 79 8.20 3.28 -5.38
C GLN A 79 7.72 1.83 -5.21
N MET A 80 7.11 1.25 -6.25
CA MET A 80 6.82 -0.19 -6.36
C MET A 80 7.76 -0.93 -7.32
N HIS A 81 8.68 -0.21 -7.97
CA HIS A 81 9.66 -0.84 -8.84
C HIS A 81 10.44 -1.93 -8.08
N GLY A 82 10.65 -3.08 -8.73
CA GLY A 82 11.43 -4.19 -8.18
C GLY A 82 10.88 -4.85 -6.90
N ARG A 83 9.67 -4.52 -6.45
CA ARG A 83 9.13 -5.08 -5.20
C ARG A 83 8.60 -6.49 -5.35
N ASP A 84 8.80 -7.31 -4.32
CA ASP A 84 8.12 -8.58 -4.14
C ASP A 84 6.68 -8.35 -3.66
N LEU A 85 5.72 -8.55 -4.57
CA LEU A 85 4.28 -8.43 -4.38
C LEU A 85 3.57 -9.75 -4.73
N ARG A 86 4.28 -10.88 -4.63
CA ARG A 86 3.74 -12.19 -4.95
C ARG A 86 2.57 -12.56 -4.06
N GLY A 87 1.49 -13.03 -4.67
CA GLY A 87 0.28 -13.45 -3.93
C GLY A 87 -0.44 -12.33 -3.18
N VAL A 88 -0.08 -11.06 -3.41
CA VAL A 88 -0.75 -9.93 -2.74
C VAL A 88 -2.15 -9.74 -3.33
N SER A 89 -3.13 -9.51 -2.46
CA SER A 89 -4.47 -9.07 -2.87
C SER A 89 -4.48 -7.55 -3.02
N LEU A 90 -4.56 -7.10 -4.28
CA LEU A 90 -4.74 -5.74 -4.76
C LEU A 90 -6.09 -5.57 -5.46
N ARG A 91 -7.07 -6.42 -5.12
CA ARG A 91 -8.41 -6.39 -5.69
C ARG A 91 -9.05 -5.02 -5.49
N GLY A 92 -9.49 -4.40 -6.59
CA GLY A 92 -10.08 -3.05 -6.56
C GLY A 92 -9.11 -1.93 -6.17
N ALA A 93 -7.80 -2.15 -6.20
CA ALA A 93 -6.82 -1.15 -5.80
C ALA A 93 -6.72 -0.01 -6.83
N GLU A 94 -6.60 1.22 -6.33
CA GLU A 94 -6.31 2.41 -7.13
C GLU A 94 -4.79 2.55 -7.33
N LEU A 95 -4.31 2.11 -8.49
CA LEU A 95 -2.89 2.05 -8.89
C LEU A 95 -2.59 2.90 -10.13
N SER A 96 -3.50 3.80 -10.49
CA SER A 96 -3.36 4.72 -11.62
C SER A 96 -2.04 5.49 -11.58
N GLY A 97 -1.31 5.50 -12.69
CA GLY A 97 -0.04 6.23 -12.86
C GLY A 97 1.12 5.75 -11.99
N LYS A 98 1.03 4.60 -11.33
CA LYS A 98 2.08 4.11 -10.43
C LYS A 98 3.25 3.47 -11.19
N ASP A 99 4.46 3.68 -10.68
CA ASP A 99 5.67 3.02 -11.14
C ASP A 99 5.85 1.65 -10.47
N MET A 100 5.58 0.59 -11.24
CA MET A 100 5.69 -0.84 -10.87
C MET A 100 6.70 -1.58 -11.76
N ARG A 101 7.68 -0.87 -12.32
CA ARG A 101 8.66 -1.48 -13.22
C ARG A 101 9.43 -2.60 -12.53
N ASN A 102 9.60 -3.74 -13.19
CA ASN A 102 10.28 -4.92 -12.64
C ASN A 102 9.68 -5.47 -11.32
N ALA A 103 8.45 -5.11 -10.96
CA ALA A 103 7.80 -5.67 -9.77
C ALA A 103 7.49 -7.16 -9.96
N ASP A 104 7.65 -7.97 -8.91
CA ASP A 104 7.26 -9.38 -8.89
C ASP A 104 5.82 -9.51 -8.38
N LEU A 105 4.86 -9.57 -9.30
CA LEU A 105 3.42 -9.69 -9.06
C LEU A 105 2.90 -11.11 -9.30
N ARG A 106 3.77 -12.13 -9.27
CA ARG A 106 3.34 -13.51 -9.55
C ARG A 106 2.25 -13.96 -8.59
N ASN A 107 1.19 -14.56 -9.13
CA ASN A 107 0.01 -15.00 -8.38
C ASN A 107 -0.73 -13.87 -7.63
N ALA A 108 -0.48 -12.60 -7.93
CA ALA A 108 -1.19 -11.49 -7.29
C ALA A 108 -2.66 -11.42 -7.76
N ASP A 109 -3.57 -11.01 -6.88
CA ASP A 109 -4.97 -10.75 -7.24
C ASP A 109 -5.17 -9.23 -7.45
N LEU A 110 -5.17 -8.80 -8.70
CA LEU A 110 -5.43 -7.44 -9.18
C LEU A 110 -6.86 -7.31 -9.75
N SER A 111 -7.78 -8.21 -9.41
CA SER A 111 -9.12 -8.21 -10.00
C SER A 111 -9.84 -6.89 -9.73
N GLY A 112 -10.35 -6.23 -10.77
CA GLY A 112 -10.99 -4.93 -10.65
C GLY A 112 -10.07 -3.76 -10.26
N ALA A 113 -8.74 -3.94 -10.25
CA ALA A 113 -7.81 -2.87 -9.95
C ALA A 113 -7.80 -1.81 -11.07
N VAL A 114 -7.60 -0.55 -10.70
CA VAL A 114 -7.45 0.57 -11.64
C VAL A 114 -5.97 0.84 -11.83
N LEU A 115 -5.44 0.48 -12.98
CA LEU A 115 -4.04 0.54 -13.40
C LEU A 115 -3.82 1.54 -14.54
N SER A 116 -4.76 2.46 -14.75
CA SER A 116 -4.70 3.41 -15.86
C SER A 116 -3.40 4.23 -15.83
N GLY A 117 -2.64 4.21 -16.92
CA GLY A 117 -1.36 4.90 -17.02
C GLY A 117 -0.23 4.33 -16.15
N ALA A 118 -0.42 3.18 -15.50
CA ALA A 118 0.63 2.56 -14.69
C ALA A 118 1.82 2.08 -15.54
N ASP A 119 3.01 2.12 -14.95
CA ASP A 119 4.24 1.66 -15.58
C ASP A 119 4.62 0.27 -15.06
N LEU A 120 4.30 -0.76 -15.84
CA LEU A 120 4.53 -2.18 -15.54
C LEU A 120 5.68 -2.77 -16.38
N ARG A 121 6.57 -1.92 -16.93
CA ARG A 121 7.67 -2.41 -17.77
C ARG A 121 8.55 -3.41 -17.02
N GLY A 122 8.76 -4.58 -17.61
CA GLY A 122 9.53 -5.67 -17.01
C GLY A 122 8.89 -6.34 -15.79
N ALA A 123 7.65 -5.99 -15.42
CA ALA A 123 6.98 -6.61 -14.27
C ALA A 123 6.65 -8.10 -14.54
N ASP A 124 6.75 -8.93 -13.51
CA ASP A 124 6.41 -10.35 -13.57
C ASP A 124 4.99 -10.57 -13.04
N LEU A 125 4.03 -10.71 -13.96
CA LEU A 125 2.59 -10.90 -13.69
C LEU A 125 2.16 -12.37 -13.91
N ARG A 126 3.10 -13.32 -13.94
CA ARG A 126 2.76 -14.72 -14.22
C ARG A 126 1.76 -15.28 -13.21
N ASN A 127 0.71 -15.92 -13.70
CA ASN A 127 -0.42 -16.43 -12.91
C ASN A 127 -1.18 -15.36 -12.08
N ALA A 128 -1.01 -14.06 -12.35
CA ALA A 128 -1.78 -13.02 -11.68
C ALA A 128 -3.22 -12.96 -12.21
N SER A 129 -4.18 -12.51 -11.38
CA SER A 129 -5.56 -12.24 -11.80
C SER A 129 -5.75 -10.75 -12.04
N LEU A 130 -5.94 -10.33 -13.28
CA LEU A 130 -6.31 -8.99 -13.73
C LEU A 130 -7.80 -8.92 -14.14
N ARG A 131 -8.62 -9.86 -13.68
CA ARG A 131 -10.01 -9.96 -14.10
C ARG A 131 -10.79 -8.67 -13.82
N GLY A 132 -11.33 -8.04 -14.86
CA GLY A 132 -12.06 -6.77 -14.76
C GLY A 132 -11.19 -5.56 -14.38
N ALA A 133 -9.86 -5.67 -14.43
CA ALA A 133 -8.96 -4.56 -14.16
C ALA A 133 -8.98 -3.53 -15.31
N VAL A 134 -8.67 -2.27 -15.01
CA VAL A 134 -8.61 -1.18 -15.99
C VAL A 134 -7.15 -0.81 -16.22
N LEU A 135 -6.56 -1.22 -17.35
CA LEU A 135 -5.17 -0.95 -17.69
C LEU A 135 -5.01 0.13 -18.76
N ASP A 136 -6.01 1.01 -18.92
CA ASP A 136 -6.00 1.97 -20.01
C ASP A 136 -4.74 2.85 -20.01
N ASN A 137 -4.04 2.93 -21.14
CA ASN A 137 -2.75 3.62 -21.30
C ASN A 137 -1.61 3.10 -20.40
N ALA A 138 -1.73 1.89 -19.84
CA ALA A 138 -0.64 1.26 -19.09
C ALA A 138 0.51 0.84 -20.01
N LYS A 139 1.73 0.84 -19.45
CA LYS A 139 2.96 0.46 -20.15
C LYS A 139 3.38 -0.94 -19.72
N LEU A 140 3.31 -1.91 -20.64
CA LEU A 140 3.54 -3.33 -20.39
C LEU A 140 4.75 -3.89 -21.15
N GLN A 141 5.64 -3.02 -21.67
CA GLN A 141 6.79 -3.48 -22.45
C GLN A 141 7.69 -4.40 -21.62
N GLY A 142 7.93 -5.60 -22.13
CA GLY A 142 8.73 -6.63 -21.45
C GLY A 142 8.08 -7.23 -20.19
N ALA A 143 6.81 -6.95 -19.90
CA ALA A 143 6.11 -7.59 -18.79
C ALA A 143 5.84 -9.08 -19.09
N LEU A 144 5.99 -9.95 -18.07
CA LEU A 144 5.73 -11.38 -18.19
C LEU A 144 4.29 -11.68 -17.79
N LEU A 145 3.45 -12.06 -18.75
CA LEU A 145 2.00 -12.28 -18.57
C LEU A 145 1.59 -13.76 -18.65
N ASP A 146 2.53 -14.71 -18.60
CA ASP A 146 2.22 -16.13 -18.77
C ASP A 146 1.22 -16.62 -17.70
N GLY A 147 0.10 -17.18 -18.14
CA GLY A 147 -0.96 -17.67 -17.24
C GLY A 147 -1.74 -16.56 -16.53
N CYS A 148 -1.56 -15.28 -16.89
CA CYS A 148 -2.32 -14.19 -16.31
C CYS A 148 -3.78 -14.18 -16.81
N ASP A 149 -4.74 -14.09 -15.89
CA ASP A 149 -6.16 -13.95 -16.23
C ASP A 149 -6.53 -12.48 -16.44
N MET A 150 -6.65 -12.06 -17.69
CA MET A 150 -7.09 -10.71 -18.09
C MET A 150 -8.55 -10.69 -18.56
N SER A 151 -9.38 -11.66 -18.15
CA SER A 151 -10.78 -11.72 -18.54
C SER A 151 -11.51 -10.43 -18.17
N SER A 152 -12.22 -9.83 -19.12
CA SER A 152 -12.96 -8.56 -18.92
C SER A 152 -12.09 -7.36 -18.53
N ALA A 153 -10.76 -7.43 -18.66
CA ALA A 153 -9.89 -6.28 -18.42
C ALA A 153 -10.03 -5.24 -19.56
N SER A 154 -9.98 -3.95 -19.20
CA SER A 154 -9.86 -2.88 -20.18
C SER A 154 -8.39 -2.66 -20.53
N LEU A 155 -8.07 -2.67 -21.83
CA LEU A 155 -6.71 -2.56 -22.36
C LEU A 155 -6.60 -1.39 -23.36
N ALA A 156 -7.44 -0.36 -23.24
CA ALA A 156 -7.50 0.70 -24.23
C ALA A 156 -6.20 1.51 -24.23
N GLY A 157 -5.52 1.61 -25.38
CA GLY A 157 -4.27 2.36 -25.50
C GLY A 157 -3.09 1.76 -24.71
N VAL A 158 -3.18 0.49 -24.29
CA VAL A 158 -2.05 -0.21 -23.67
C VAL A 158 -0.89 -0.28 -24.65
N ASP A 159 0.30 0.07 -24.18
CA ASP A 159 1.52 -0.04 -24.96
C ASP A 159 2.27 -1.33 -24.59
N MET A 160 2.26 -2.27 -25.53
CA MET A 160 2.99 -3.56 -25.49
C MET A 160 4.04 -3.63 -26.59
N SER A 161 4.53 -2.49 -27.09
CA SER A 161 5.63 -2.50 -28.07
C SER A 161 6.82 -3.29 -27.53
N VAL A 162 7.40 -4.12 -28.41
CA VAL A 162 8.54 -5.00 -28.11
C VAL A 162 9.87 -4.29 -28.36
#